data_AF-A0AAF0PWG9-F1
#
_entry.id   AF-A0AAF0PWG9-F1
#
_cell.length_a   1.000
_cell.length_b   1.000
_cell.length_c   1.000
_cell.angle_alpha   90.00
_cell.angle_beta   90.00
_cell.angle_gamma   90.00
#
_symmetry.space_group_name_H-M   'P 1'
#
loop_
_entity.id
_entity.type
_entity.pdbx_description
1 polymer ?
#
loop_
_entity_poly.entity_id
_entity_poly.type
_entity_poly.pdbx_seq_one_letter_code
_entity_poly.pdbx_strand_id
1 'polypeptide(L)'
;MAVIEANIILPMVHLLQNAEFDIKKEAAWAISNATSGGSNDQIRFLASQGCIKPLCDLLICPDPRIVTLCLEGLENILKVGEVDKEAGANGGINLYAQTIDECDGLDKIENLQTHDNNELYEKAVKILEKYWAEEDEEQNLPDGADGNQQGFQFGNNQPNVPAGGFKFG
;
A
#
# COMPACT_ATOMS: atom_id res chain seq x y z
N MET A 1 -21.02 -14.77 -12.01
CA MET A 1 -21.50 -14.73 -10.62
C MET A 1 -21.97 -16.14 -10.22
N ALA A 2 -21.09 -16.97 -9.64
CA ALA A 2 -21.49 -18.32 -9.20
C ALA A 2 -20.66 -18.88 -8.02
N VAL A 3 -19.45 -18.38 -7.76
CA VAL A 3 -18.57 -18.95 -6.73
C VAL A 3 -18.84 -18.39 -5.33
N ILE A 4 -19.35 -17.15 -5.24
CA ILE A 4 -19.42 -16.42 -3.96
C ILE A 4 -20.70 -16.73 -3.17
N GLU A 5 -21.80 -17.13 -3.83
CA GLU A 5 -23.07 -17.48 -3.15
C GLU A 5 -23.07 -18.89 -2.54
N ALA A 6 -22.03 -19.70 -2.76
CA ALA A 6 -22.02 -21.11 -2.37
C ALA A 6 -21.22 -21.42 -1.08
N ASN A 7 -20.82 -20.43 -0.27
CA ASN A 7 -19.94 -20.63 0.90
C ASN A 7 -18.59 -21.34 0.56
N ILE A 8 -18.14 -21.28 -0.71
CA ILE A 8 -16.95 -21.99 -1.19
C ILE A 8 -15.65 -21.26 -0.82
N ILE A 9 -15.74 -19.96 -0.48
CA ILE A 9 -14.59 -19.12 -0.13
C ILE A 9 -13.80 -19.68 1.06
N LEU A 10 -14.49 -20.04 2.14
CA LEU A 10 -13.87 -20.58 3.36
C LEU A 10 -13.11 -21.90 3.10
N PRO A 11 -13.72 -22.92 2.45
CA PRO A 11 -13.00 -24.12 2.00
C PRO A 11 -11.80 -23.82 1.10
N MET A 12 -11.91 -22.85 0.18
CA MET A 12 -10.81 -22.53 -0.74
C MET A 12 -9.62 -21.91 -0.05
N VAL A 13 -9.83 -20.98 0.89
CA VAL A 13 -8.74 -20.42 1.69
C VAL A 13 -8.10 -21.50 2.57
N HIS A 14 -8.91 -22.40 3.14
CA HIS A 14 -8.41 -23.54 3.91
C HIS A 14 -7.52 -24.47 3.06
N LEU A 15 -7.94 -24.78 1.83
CA LEU A 15 -7.14 -25.58 0.89
C LEU A 15 -5.86 -24.86 0.48
N LEU A 16 -5.91 -23.55 0.25
CA LEU A 16 -4.73 -22.78 -0.13
C LEU A 16 -3.65 -22.77 0.97
N GLN A 17 -4.07 -22.86 2.24
CA GLN A 17 -3.16 -22.96 3.38
C GLN A 17 -2.63 -24.40 3.58
N ASN A 18 -3.52 -25.39 3.55
CA ASN A 18 -3.23 -26.74 4.09
C ASN A 18 -3.09 -27.86 3.04
N ALA A 19 -3.47 -27.63 1.78
CA ALA A 19 -3.50 -28.69 0.78
C ALA A 19 -2.15 -28.93 0.10
N GLU A 20 -2.05 -30.01 -0.67
CA GLU A 20 -0.89 -30.29 -1.50
C GLU A 20 -0.73 -29.25 -2.62
N PHE A 21 0.50 -29.10 -3.13
CA PHE A 21 0.86 -28.02 -4.05
C PHE A 21 -0.05 -27.90 -5.28
N ASP A 22 -0.48 -29.03 -5.85
CA ASP A 22 -1.38 -29.02 -7.02
C ASP A 22 -2.77 -28.50 -6.67
N ILE A 23 -3.26 -28.74 -5.45
CA ILE A 23 -4.54 -28.20 -4.97
C ILE A 23 -4.41 -26.71 -4.65
N LYS A 24 -3.24 -26.27 -4.17
CA LYS A 24 -2.97 -24.83 -3.95
C LYS A 24 -3.04 -24.02 -5.24
N LYS A 25 -2.59 -24.57 -6.37
CA LYS A 25 -2.68 -23.90 -7.69
C LYS A 25 -4.14 -23.65 -8.09
N GLU A 26 -4.99 -24.67 -7.98
CA GLU A 26 -6.41 -24.56 -8.30
C GLU A 26 -7.14 -23.59 -7.37
N ALA A 27 -6.79 -23.60 -6.07
CA ALA A 27 -7.31 -22.64 -5.11
C ALA A 27 -6.86 -21.20 -5.44
N ALA A 28 -5.60 -20.98 -5.82
CA ALA A 28 -5.10 -19.66 -6.22
C ALA A 28 -5.79 -19.13 -7.48
N TRP A 29 -5.99 -19.99 -8.48
CA TRP A 29 -6.74 -19.66 -9.69
C TRP A 29 -8.19 -19.24 -9.35
N ALA A 30 -8.85 -19.99 -8.47
CA ALA A 30 -10.20 -19.67 -8.06
C ALA A 30 -10.29 -18.36 -7.26
N ILE A 31 -9.30 -18.05 -6.41
CA ILE A 31 -9.24 -16.77 -5.69
C ILE A 31 -9.01 -15.61 -6.66
N SER A 32 -8.07 -15.74 -7.61
CA SER A 32 -7.82 -14.71 -8.63
C SER A 32 -9.07 -14.40 -9.46
N ASN A 33 -9.82 -15.44 -9.86
CA ASN A 33 -11.11 -15.26 -10.53
C ASN A 33 -12.16 -14.60 -9.62
N ALA A 34 -12.20 -14.97 -8.34
CA ALA A 34 -13.14 -14.40 -7.38
C ALA A 34 -12.85 -12.92 -7.12
N THR A 35 -11.58 -12.51 -7.07
CA THR A 35 -11.20 -11.09 -6.90
C THR A 35 -11.38 -10.28 -8.18
N SER A 36 -11.23 -10.88 -9.36
CA SER A 36 -11.45 -10.19 -10.64
C SER A 36 -12.94 -9.87 -10.90
N GLY A 37 -13.85 -10.77 -10.51
CA GLY A 37 -15.29 -10.61 -10.74
C GLY A 37 -16.11 -10.24 -9.50
N GLY A 38 -15.47 -10.08 -8.34
CA GLY A 38 -16.12 -9.82 -7.05
C GLY A 38 -16.35 -8.33 -6.78
N SER A 39 -17.30 -8.02 -5.89
CA SER A 39 -17.46 -6.67 -5.36
C SER A 39 -16.36 -6.34 -4.33
N ASN A 40 -16.15 -5.05 -4.06
CA ASN A 40 -15.19 -4.62 -3.05
C ASN A 40 -15.43 -5.32 -1.69
N ASP A 41 -16.68 -5.45 -1.25
CA ASP A 41 -17.01 -6.14 0.01
C ASP A 41 -16.64 -7.63 -0.01
N GLN A 42 -16.79 -8.31 -1.15
CA GLN A 42 -16.39 -9.71 -1.29
C GLN A 42 -14.87 -9.87 -1.25
N ILE A 43 -14.14 -8.92 -1.84
CA ILE A 43 -12.68 -8.88 -1.82
C ILE A 43 -12.17 -8.59 -0.40
N ARG A 44 -12.77 -7.62 0.31
CA ARG A 44 -12.49 -7.36 1.73
C ARG A 44 -12.70 -8.62 2.57
N PHE A 45 -13.81 -9.32 2.35
CA PHE A 45 -14.09 -10.59 3.02
C PHE A 45 -13.01 -11.64 2.73
N LEU A 46 -12.64 -11.86 1.46
CA LEU A 46 -11.57 -12.78 1.08
C LEU A 46 -10.24 -12.45 1.78
N ALA A 47 -9.84 -11.18 1.76
CA ALA A 47 -8.63 -10.70 2.40
C ALA A 47 -8.65 -10.97 3.91
N SER A 48 -9.78 -10.69 4.59
CA SER A 48 -9.96 -10.97 6.02
C SER A 48 -9.91 -12.45 6.39
N GLN A 49 -10.14 -13.36 5.43
CA GLN A 49 -9.98 -14.81 5.65
C GLN A 49 -8.52 -15.26 5.59
N GLY A 50 -7.57 -14.37 5.28
CA GLY A 50 -6.14 -14.67 5.25
C GLY A 50 -5.68 -15.33 3.95
N CYS A 51 -6.26 -14.94 2.81
CA CYS A 51 -5.82 -15.41 1.49
C CYS A 51 -4.51 -14.76 1.01
N ILE A 52 -4.10 -13.64 1.61
CA ILE A 52 -2.92 -12.86 1.18
C ILE A 52 -1.62 -13.65 1.34
N LYS A 53 -1.33 -14.16 2.55
CA LYS A 53 -0.09 -14.92 2.82
C LYS A 53 0.11 -16.09 1.85
N PRO A 54 -0.89 -16.97 1.61
CA PRO A 54 -0.72 -18.05 0.66
C PRO A 54 -0.54 -17.60 -0.80
N LEU A 55 -1.16 -16.49 -1.22
CA LEU A 55 -0.91 -15.92 -2.55
C LEU A 55 0.53 -15.42 -2.68
N CYS A 56 1.04 -14.74 -1.66
CA CYS A 56 2.44 -14.30 -1.61
C CYS A 56 3.41 -15.49 -1.64
N ASP A 57 3.11 -16.59 -0.95
CA ASP A 57 3.93 -17.81 -0.96
C ASP A 57 3.97 -18.52 -2.32
N LEU A 58 2.98 -18.29 -3.18
CA LEU A 58 2.96 -18.85 -4.53
C LEU A 58 3.70 -17.97 -5.56
N LEU A 59 4.19 -16.79 -5.19
CA LEU A 59 4.99 -15.94 -6.08
C LEU A 59 6.36 -16.54 -6.42
N ILE A 60 6.86 -17.46 -5.59
CA ILE A 60 8.11 -18.21 -5.85
C ILE A 60 7.87 -19.49 -6.67
N CYS A 61 6.66 -19.69 -7.19
CA CYS A 61 6.32 -20.87 -7.98
C CYS A 61 7.09 -20.88 -9.31
N PRO A 62 7.67 -22.03 -9.73
CA PRO A 62 8.41 -22.13 -10.99
C PRO A 62 7.52 -22.05 -12.23
N ASP A 63 6.19 -22.23 -12.10
CA ASP A 63 5.25 -22.03 -13.21
C ASP A 63 4.85 -20.54 -13.29
N PRO A 64 5.29 -19.81 -14.34
CA PRO A 64 5.00 -18.38 -14.48
C PRO A 64 3.52 -18.07 -14.51
N ARG A 65 2.68 -19.00 -14.99
CA ARG A 65 1.23 -18.78 -15.06
C ARG A 65 0.61 -18.68 -13.68
N ILE A 66 1.11 -19.45 -12.72
CA ILE A 66 0.66 -19.39 -11.33
C ILE A 66 1.08 -18.07 -10.69
N VAL A 67 2.32 -17.63 -10.95
CA VAL A 67 2.82 -16.34 -10.47
C VAL A 67 1.97 -15.19 -11.01
N THR A 68 1.65 -15.20 -12.32
CA THR A 68 0.75 -14.20 -12.93
C THR A 68 -0.61 -14.15 -12.23
N LEU A 69 -1.24 -15.31 -11.99
CA LEU A 69 -2.55 -15.38 -11.32
C LEU A 69 -2.50 -14.83 -9.89
N CYS A 70 -1.40 -15.10 -9.17
CA CYS A 70 -1.21 -14.60 -7.82
C CYS A 70 -0.99 -13.09 -7.81
N LEU A 71 -0.19 -12.55 -8.73
CA LEU A 71 0.00 -11.11 -8.90
C LEU A 71 -1.33 -10.41 -9.22
N GLU A 72 -2.16 -10.96 -10.11
CA GLU A 72 -3.47 -10.41 -10.43
C GLU A 72 -4.43 -10.44 -9.23
N GLY A 73 -4.40 -11.53 -8.46
CA GLY A 73 -5.16 -11.66 -7.22
C GLY A 73 -4.78 -10.60 -6.19
N LEU A 74 -3.47 -10.44 -5.96
CA LEU A 74 -2.92 -9.43 -5.04
C LEU A 74 -3.19 -8.01 -5.52
N GLU A 75 -3.05 -7.72 -6.81
CA GLU A 75 -3.34 -6.42 -7.40
C GLU A 75 -4.80 -6.01 -7.17
N ASN A 76 -5.75 -6.94 -7.34
CA ASN A 76 -7.16 -6.66 -7.09
C ASN A 76 -7.46 -6.38 -5.61
N ILE A 77 -6.77 -7.07 -4.69
CA ILE A 77 -6.87 -6.79 -3.25
C ILE A 77 -6.29 -5.40 -2.93
N LEU A 78 -5.12 -5.07 -3.49
CA LEU A 78 -4.48 -3.77 -3.34
C LEU A 78 -5.35 -2.61 -3.86
N LYS A 79 -6.04 -2.80 -5.00
CA LYS A 79 -7.01 -1.83 -5.54
C LYS A 79 -8.12 -1.52 -4.54
N VAL A 80 -8.67 -2.54 -3.87
CA VAL A 80 -9.70 -2.35 -2.85
C VAL A 80 -9.13 -1.63 -1.62
N GLY A 81 -7.87 -1.90 -1.27
CA GLY A 81 -7.16 -1.16 -0.23
C GLY A 81 -6.97 0.33 -0.54
N GLU A 82 -6.70 0.70 -1.79
CA GLU A 82 -6.65 2.11 -2.19
C GLU A 82 -8.02 2.77 -2.08
N VAL A 83 -9.10 2.09 -2.47
CA VAL A 83 -10.48 2.61 -2.28
C VAL A 83 -10.78 2.82 -0.79
N ASP A 84 -10.34 1.91 0.08
CA ASP A 84 -10.49 2.04 1.52
C ASP A 84 -9.69 3.23 2.09
N LYS A 85 -8.44 3.37 1.62
CA LYS A 85 -7.55 4.49 1.95
C LYS A 85 -8.15 5.84 1.54
N GLU A 86 -8.63 5.97 0.31
CA GLU A 86 -9.27 7.19 -0.21
C GLU A 86 -10.57 7.55 0.54
N ALA A 87 -11.30 6.53 1.03
CA ALA A 87 -12.47 6.73 1.88
C ALA A 87 -12.14 7.15 3.31
N GLY A 88 -10.86 7.27 3.67
CA GLY A 88 -10.39 7.60 5.02
C GLY A 88 -10.50 6.42 6.00
N ALA A 89 -10.74 5.20 5.51
CA ALA A 89 -10.70 4.01 6.36
C ALA A 89 -9.25 3.68 6.75
N ASN A 90 -9.11 2.89 7.82
CA ASN A 90 -7.81 2.40 8.32
C ASN A 90 -6.77 3.50 8.63
N GLY A 91 -7.18 4.76 8.78
CA GLY A 91 -6.24 5.87 9.02
C GLY A 91 -5.57 6.42 7.76
N GLY A 92 -6.18 6.22 6.58
CA GLY A 92 -5.64 6.73 5.31
C GLY A 92 -4.47 5.90 4.78
N ILE A 93 -4.40 4.62 5.16
CA ILE A 93 -3.39 3.67 4.69
C ILE A 93 -4.06 2.47 4.03
N ASN A 94 -3.34 1.88 3.08
CA ASN A 94 -3.74 0.63 2.46
C ASN A 94 -3.32 -0.53 3.38
N LEU A 95 -4.25 -1.01 4.20
CA LEU A 95 -4.01 -2.11 5.14
C LEU A 95 -3.51 -3.39 4.44
N TYR A 96 -3.96 -3.64 3.21
CA TYR A 96 -3.56 -4.83 2.47
C TYR A 96 -2.12 -4.72 1.96
N ALA A 97 -1.65 -3.52 1.60
CA ALA A 97 -0.24 -3.30 1.29
C ALA A 97 0.65 -3.60 2.51
N GLN A 98 0.26 -3.14 3.70
CA GLN A 98 0.96 -3.51 4.94
C GLN A 98 0.93 -5.02 5.21
N THR A 99 -0.22 -5.66 5.01
CA THR A 99 -0.34 -7.11 5.22
C THR A 99 0.53 -7.90 4.24
N ILE A 100 0.68 -7.41 3.00
CA ILE A 100 1.56 -8.02 1.99
C ILE A 100 3.02 -7.88 2.41
N ASP A 101 3.42 -6.72 2.93
CA ASP A 101 4.77 -6.48 3.45
C ASP A 101 5.09 -7.39 4.65
N GLU A 102 4.21 -7.45 5.65
CA GLU A 102 4.33 -8.29 6.85
C GLU A 102 4.48 -9.80 6.55
N CYS A 103 4.15 -10.23 5.34
CA CYS A 103 4.17 -11.63 4.92
C CYS A 103 5.29 -11.99 3.93
N ASP A 104 6.32 -11.15 3.88
CA ASP A 104 7.45 -11.19 2.92
C ASP A 104 6.97 -11.14 1.47
N GLY A 105 5.76 -10.58 1.23
CA GLY A 105 5.16 -10.50 -0.09
C GLY A 105 5.82 -9.42 -0.94
N LEU A 106 6.18 -8.30 -0.33
CA LEU A 106 6.87 -7.19 -0.99
C LEU A 106 8.21 -7.67 -1.57
N ASP A 107 9.08 -8.26 -0.74
CA ASP A 107 10.36 -8.84 -1.16
C ASP A 107 10.20 -9.83 -2.32
N LYS A 108 9.15 -10.67 -2.28
CA LYS A 108 8.88 -11.65 -3.35
C LYS A 108 8.47 -10.97 -4.65
N ILE A 109 7.70 -9.88 -4.60
CA ILE A 109 7.32 -9.10 -5.79
C ILE A 109 8.56 -8.38 -6.34
N GLU A 110 9.42 -7.81 -5.50
CA GLU A 110 10.68 -7.19 -5.91
C GLU A 110 11.60 -8.17 -6.63
N ASN A 111 11.71 -9.40 -6.10
CA ASN A 111 12.51 -10.45 -6.74
C ASN A 111 12.03 -10.77 -8.17
N LEU A 112 10.74 -10.61 -8.48
CA LEU A 112 10.21 -10.82 -9.83
C LEU A 112 10.72 -9.79 -10.84
N GLN A 113 11.28 -8.66 -10.40
CA GLN A 113 11.98 -7.73 -11.29
C GLN A 113 13.28 -8.30 -11.89
N THR A 114 13.74 -9.46 -11.42
CA THR A 114 14.92 -10.15 -11.97
C THR A 114 14.53 -11.38 -12.79
N HIS A 115 13.23 -11.65 -12.96
CA HIS A 115 12.74 -12.85 -13.62
C HIS A 115 12.95 -12.80 -15.14
N ASP A 116 13.38 -13.92 -15.75
CA ASP A 116 13.57 -14.06 -17.20
C ASP A 116 12.29 -13.86 -18.05
N ASN A 117 11.12 -13.78 -17.40
CA ASN A 117 9.84 -13.60 -18.07
C ASN A 117 9.49 -12.12 -18.02
N ASN A 118 9.61 -11.44 -19.16
CA ASN A 118 9.32 -10.02 -19.28
C ASN A 118 7.91 -9.63 -18.82
N GLU A 119 6.91 -10.51 -18.98
CA GLU A 119 5.55 -10.22 -18.53
C GLU A 119 5.46 -10.14 -17.00
N LEU A 120 6.15 -11.06 -16.30
CA LEU A 120 6.22 -11.06 -14.83
C LEU A 120 7.01 -9.86 -14.33
N TYR A 121 8.14 -9.56 -14.96
CA TYR A 121 8.92 -8.35 -14.71
C TYR A 121 8.06 -7.10 -14.81
N GLU A 122 7.39 -6.89 -15.95
CA GLU A 122 6.58 -5.69 -16.18
C GLU A 122 5.41 -5.57 -15.21
N LYS A 123 4.75 -6.69 -14.88
CA LYS A 123 3.65 -6.70 -13.89
C LYS A 123 4.17 -6.34 -12.50
N ALA A 124 5.29 -6.91 -12.07
CA ALA A 124 5.89 -6.63 -10.77
C ALA A 124 6.28 -5.16 -10.65
N VAL A 125 6.96 -4.59 -11.66
CA VAL A 125 7.30 -3.16 -11.71
C VAL A 125 6.04 -2.30 -11.58
N LYS A 126 5.01 -2.54 -12.39
CA LYS A 126 3.76 -1.76 -12.35
C LYS A 126 3.06 -1.82 -10.99
N ILE A 127 3.07 -2.97 -10.33
CA ILE A 127 2.47 -3.12 -9.00
C ILE A 127 3.27 -2.33 -7.97
N LEU A 128 4.59 -2.48 -7.97
CA LEU A 128 5.48 -1.77 -7.04
C LEU A 128 5.36 -0.25 -7.24
N GLU A 129 5.45 0.24 -8.47
CA GLU A 129 5.31 1.66 -8.80
C GLU A 129 3.96 2.24 -8.39
N LYS A 130 2.91 1.43 -8.35
CA LYS A 130 1.56 1.91 -8.06
C LYS A 130 1.24 1.97 -6.57
N TYR A 131 1.71 1.00 -5.78
CA TYR A 131 1.30 0.86 -4.39
C TYR A 131 2.45 1.07 -3.39
N TRP A 132 3.70 1.05 -3.86
CA TRP A 132 4.91 1.20 -3.03
C TRP A 132 5.94 2.16 -3.61
N ALA A 133 5.71 2.80 -4.77
CA ALA A 133 6.47 4.00 -5.07
C ALA A 133 6.08 5.00 -3.99
N GLU A 134 7.05 5.30 -3.13
CA GLU A 134 6.98 6.49 -2.31
C GLU A 134 6.61 7.64 -3.27
N GLU A 135 5.52 8.35 -2.99
CA GLU A 135 5.58 9.77 -3.28
C GLU A 135 6.81 10.21 -2.50
N ASP A 136 7.91 10.49 -3.20
CA ASP A 136 9.02 11.30 -2.70
C ASP A 136 8.44 12.69 -2.32
N GLU A 137 7.49 12.74 -1.38
CA GLU A 137 7.33 13.83 -0.44
C GLU A 137 8.38 13.63 0.66
N GLU A 138 9.64 13.53 0.21
CA GLU A 138 10.73 14.06 1.00
C GLU A 138 10.44 15.55 1.20
N GLN A 139 9.78 15.83 2.33
CA GLN A 139 10.06 16.98 3.15
C GLN A 139 10.34 18.28 2.36
N ASN A 140 9.32 18.84 1.70
CA ASN A 140 9.23 20.31 1.65
C ASN A 140 8.81 20.81 3.04
N LEU A 141 9.68 20.58 4.04
CA LEU A 141 9.75 21.41 5.22
C LEU A 141 10.00 22.83 4.70
N PRO A 142 9.14 23.82 4.96
CA PRO A 142 9.55 25.20 4.74
C PRO A 142 10.75 25.45 5.65
N ASP A 143 11.92 25.63 5.05
CA ASP A 143 13.15 26.02 5.73
C ASP A 143 12.90 27.38 6.41
N GLY A 144 12.56 27.31 7.69
CA GLY A 144 12.10 28.41 8.51
C GLY A 144 13.01 28.56 9.72
N ALA A 145 14.00 29.45 9.56
CA ALA A 145 14.83 30.10 10.60
C ALA A 145 15.87 29.19 11.29
N ASP A 146 17.11 29.61 11.57
CA ASP A 146 17.61 30.94 11.95
C ASP A 146 19.15 30.95 11.79
N GLY A 147 19.73 32.04 11.29
CA GLY A 147 21.16 32.11 11.01
C GLY A 147 21.66 33.51 10.73
N ASN A 148 21.36 34.44 11.64
CA ASN A 148 22.10 35.66 11.95
C ASN A 148 23.11 36.19 10.89
N GLN A 149 22.71 37.22 10.14
CA GLN A 149 23.63 38.30 9.76
C GLN A 149 22.85 39.61 9.60
N GLN A 150 22.95 40.43 10.65
CA GLN A 150 22.47 41.80 10.73
C GLN A 150 23.10 42.66 9.63
N GLY A 151 22.27 43.41 8.91
CA GLY A 151 22.78 44.41 7.99
C GLY A 151 21.76 45.19 7.19
N PHE A 152 20.69 45.74 7.77
CA PHE A 152 19.94 46.83 7.11
C PHE A 152 19.36 47.83 8.12
N GLN A 153 19.64 49.12 7.90
CA GLN A 153 19.27 50.27 8.71
C GLN A 153 18.16 51.08 8.03
N PHE A 154 17.03 51.27 8.71
CA PHE A 154 16.01 52.31 8.48
C PHE A 154 15.32 52.51 9.86
N GLY A 155 15.18 53.69 10.47
CA GLY A 155 14.76 54.96 9.92
C GLY A 155 13.40 55.34 10.52
N ASN A 156 13.42 55.92 11.73
CA ASN A 156 12.48 56.93 12.26
C ASN A 156 10.95 56.65 12.23
N ASN A 157 10.32 56.36 13.39
CA ASN A 157 9.12 57.09 13.88
C ASN A 157 8.67 56.64 15.29
N GLN A 158 8.81 57.53 16.28
CA GLN A 158 7.99 57.60 17.51
C GLN A 158 6.54 58.02 17.17
N PRO A 159 5.54 58.07 18.10
CA PRO A 159 5.64 58.08 19.58
C PRO A 159 4.58 57.23 20.32
N ASN A 160 4.80 56.89 21.60
CA ASN A 160 3.79 57.08 22.66
C ASN A 160 4.33 56.71 24.06
N VAL A 161 4.49 57.68 24.96
CA VAL A 161 4.36 57.46 26.43
C VAL A 161 4.00 58.80 27.10
N PRO A 162 2.92 58.87 27.91
CA PRO A 162 2.62 60.08 28.67
C PRO A 162 3.05 60.02 30.14
N ALA A 163 3.19 61.23 30.68
CA ALA A 163 3.06 61.67 32.08
C ALA A 163 4.18 61.34 33.09
N GLY A 164 4.72 62.40 33.69
CA GLY A 164 5.32 62.35 35.02
C GLY A 164 6.58 63.21 35.18
N GLY A 165 6.41 64.54 35.23
CA GLY A 165 7.50 65.45 35.56
C GLY A 165 7.85 65.43 37.05
N PHE A 166 9.13 65.29 37.38
CA PHE A 166 9.72 65.73 38.64
C PHE A 166 11.16 66.21 38.40
N LYS A 167 11.47 67.42 38.87
CA LYS A 167 12.79 68.07 38.80
C LYS A 167 13.54 67.88 40.13
N PHE A 168 14.83 67.64 40.06
CA PHE A 168 15.79 67.89 41.15
C PHE A 168 17.07 68.49 40.58
N GLY A 169 17.47 69.65 41.11
CA GLY A 169 18.80 70.25 40.93
C GLY A 169 18.92 71.22 39.77
#